data_AF-A0A120KMM1-F1
#
_entry.id   AF-A0A120KMM1-F1
#
_cell.length_a   1.000
_cell.length_b   1.000
_cell.length_c   1.000
_cell.angle_alpha   90.00
_cell.angle_beta   90.00
_cell.angle_gamma   90.00
#
_symmetry.space_group_name_H-M   'P 1'
#
loop_
_entity.id
_entity.type
_entity.pdbx_description
1 polymer ?
#
loop_
_entity_poly.entity_id
_entity_poly.type
_entity_poly.pdbx_seq_one_letter_code
_entity_poly.pdbx_strand_id
1 'polypeptide(L)'
;MQKHVDDPETTRRTQAFADLLCAELGIDRALAEAVTSPVLATVGQVAHGSARPAGALSAFLAGVALGREAGSSGQDAPSEEQVRATLTRVRETVRRFEEQEAGAGDAGAADPNEPGEPRA
;
A
#
# COMPACT_ATOMS: atom_id res chain seq x y z
N MET A 1 -6.94 8.69 21.36
CA MET A 1 -6.98 8.68 19.88
C MET A 1 -8.07 7.71 19.47
N GLN A 2 -9.19 8.21 18.94
CA GLN A 2 -10.45 7.45 18.85
C GLN A 2 -10.33 6.31 17.84
N LYS A 3 -10.64 5.09 18.28
CA LYS A 3 -10.65 3.87 17.48
C LYS A 3 -11.93 3.82 16.62
N HIS A 4 -12.03 4.66 15.59
CA HIS A 4 -13.15 4.65 14.62
C HIS A 4 -12.84 3.73 13.43
N VAL A 5 -12.54 2.46 13.70
CA VAL A 5 -12.38 1.45 12.64
C VAL A 5 -13.52 0.41 12.63
N ASP A 6 -14.36 0.38 13.67
CA ASP A 6 -15.34 -0.71 13.86
C ASP A 6 -16.77 -0.21 14.21
N ASP A 7 -17.11 1.04 13.90
CA ASP A 7 -18.48 1.53 14.09
C ASP A 7 -19.43 0.98 13.00
N PRO A 8 -20.55 0.30 13.35
CA PRO A 8 -21.44 -0.32 12.36
C PRO A 8 -22.03 0.64 11.33
N GLU A 9 -22.25 1.91 11.69
CA GLU A 9 -22.74 2.92 10.75
C GLU A 9 -21.65 3.28 9.73
N THR A 10 -20.42 3.50 10.18
CA THR A 10 -19.26 3.79 9.33
C THR A 10 -19.00 2.66 8.33
N THR A 11 -19.05 1.41 8.78
CA THR A 11 -18.94 0.22 7.91
C THR A 11 -20.05 0.19 6.87
N ARG A 12 -21.30 0.42 7.28
CA ARG A 12 -22.46 0.45 6.36
C ARG A 12 -22.32 1.56 5.31
N ARG A 13 -21.90 2.76 5.71
CA ARG A 13 -21.68 3.90 4.80
C ARG A 13 -20.59 3.60 3.78
N THR A 14 -19.50 2.98 4.23
CA THR A 14 -18.40 2.56 3.36
C THR A 14 -18.87 1.53 2.32
N GLN A 15 -19.64 0.54 2.74
CA GLN A 15 -20.22 -0.46 1.85
C GLN A 15 -21.16 0.17 0.82
N ALA A 16 -22.10 1.03 1.25
CA ALA A 16 -23.03 1.70 0.34
C ALA A 16 -22.31 2.59 -0.69
N PHE A 17 -21.24 3.27 -0.26
CA PHE A 17 -20.41 4.05 -1.17
C PHE A 17 -19.64 3.17 -2.17
N ALA A 18 -19.10 2.04 -1.71
CA ALA A 18 -18.44 1.07 -2.59
C ALA A 18 -19.41 0.48 -3.63
N ASP A 19 -20.65 0.18 -3.23
CA ASP A 19 -21.70 -0.30 -4.14
C ASP A 19 -21.98 0.72 -5.26
N LEU A 20 -22.14 2.00 -4.90
CA LEU A 20 -22.35 3.09 -5.87
C LEU A 20 -21.16 3.24 -6.83
N LEU A 21 -19.94 3.21 -6.31
CA LEU A 21 -18.73 3.28 -7.15
C LEU A 21 -18.59 2.09 -8.08
N CYS A 22 -18.88 0.88 -7.61
CA CYS A 22 -18.83 -0.31 -8.47
C CYS A 22 -19.82 -0.20 -9.62
N ALA A 23 -21.03 0.28 -9.35
CA ALA A 23 -22.05 0.50 -10.37
C ALA A 23 -21.63 1.57 -11.39
N GLU A 24 -21.12 2.72 -10.92
CA GLU A 24 -20.70 3.84 -11.78
C GLU A 24 -19.50 3.48 -12.68
N LEU A 25 -18.55 2.71 -12.13
CA LEU A 25 -17.29 2.37 -12.81
C LEU A 25 -17.35 1.03 -13.55
N GLY A 26 -18.47 0.32 -13.53
CA GLY A 26 -18.61 -0.99 -14.15
C GLY A 26 -17.71 -2.07 -13.53
N ILE A 27 -17.43 -1.98 -12.23
CA ILE A 27 -16.58 -2.93 -11.50
C ILE A 27 -17.44 -4.10 -11.02
N ASP A 28 -16.96 -5.33 -11.22
CA ASP A 28 -17.59 -6.53 -10.65
C ASP A 28 -17.61 -6.45 -9.11
N ARG A 29 -18.82 -6.43 -8.56
CA ARG A 29 -19.04 -6.29 -7.13
C ARG A 29 -18.50 -7.48 -6.32
N ALA A 30 -18.51 -8.69 -6.89
CA ALA A 30 -18.00 -9.88 -6.23
C ALA A 30 -16.48 -9.79 -6.07
N LEU A 31 -15.78 -9.36 -7.13
CA LEU A 31 -14.35 -9.07 -7.07
C LEU A 31 -14.05 -7.98 -6.05
N ALA A 32 -14.77 -6.85 -6.09
CA ALA A 32 -14.58 -5.75 -5.15
C ALA A 32 -14.73 -6.22 -3.69
N GLU A 33 -15.71 -7.08 -3.39
CA GLU A 33 -15.89 -7.67 -2.06
C GLU A 33 -14.69 -8.50 -1.63
N ALA A 34 -14.26 -9.41 -2.50
CA ALA A 34 -13.17 -10.35 -2.23
C ALA A 34 -11.84 -9.64 -1.93
N VAL A 35 -11.64 -8.45 -2.52
CA VAL A 35 -10.38 -7.71 -2.40
C VAL A 35 -10.43 -6.49 -1.47
N THR A 36 -11.61 -6.07 -1.00
CA THR A 36 -11.75 -4.87 -0.14
C THR A 36 -10.87 -4.95 1.11
N SER A 37 -11.02 -6.02 1.90
CA SER A 37 -10.24 -6.21 3.14
C SER A 37 -8.72 -6.22 2.91
N PRO A 38 -8.15 -7.00 1.96
CA PRO A 38 -6.71 -6.98 1.73
C PRO A 38 -6.20 -5.66 1.15
N VAL A 39 -6.98 -4.94 0.33
CA VAL A 39 -6.63 -3.59 -0.15
C VAL A 39 -6.54 -2.62 1.02
N LEU A 40 -7.59 -2.53 1.85
CA LEU A 40 -7.62 -1.62 3.00
C LEU A 40 -6.52 -1.94 4.02
N ALA A 41 -6.23 -3.23 4.26
CA ALA A 41 -5.11 -3.63 5.12
C ALA A 41 -3.76 -3.15 4.58
N THR A 42 -3.53 -3.29 3.28
CA THR A 42 -2.28 -2.85 2.62
C THR A 42 -2.15 -1.33 2.65
N VAL A 43 -3.22 -0.61 2.33
CA VAL A 43 -3.26 0.86 2.41
C VAL A 43 -3.03 1.32 3.85
N GLY A 44 -3.64 0.64 4.83
CA GLY A 44 -3.42 0.88 6.24
C GLY A 44 -1.94 0.73 6.62
N GLN A 45 -1.27 -0.34 6.19
CA GLN A 45 0.16 -0.54 6.45
C GLN A 45 1.01 0.61 5.89
N VAL A 46 0.82 0.96 4.61
CA VAL A 46 1.55 2.08 3.98
C VAL A 46 1.25 3.40 4.69
N ALA A 47 -0.02 3.63 5.02
CA ALA A 47 -0.49 4.85 5.67
C ALA A 47 -0.10 4.94 7.15
N HIS A 48 0.50 3.92 7.76
CA HIS A 48 1.01 3.97 9.14
C HIS A 48 2.53 3.77 9.22
N GLY A 49 3.16 3.29 8.16
CA GLY A 49 4.60 3.05 8.07
C GLY A 49 5.43 4.29 7.72
N SER A 50 6.69 4.05 7.39
CA SER A 50 7.70 5.06 7.06
C SER A 50 7.38 5.87 5.79
N ALA A 51 6.63 5.30 4.85
CA ALA A 51 6.26 5.93 3.58
C ALA A 51 5.08 6.92 3.69
N ARG A 52 4.81 7.53 4.85
CA ARG A 52 3.67 8.45 5.03
C ARG A 52 3.83 9.75 4.21
N PRO A 53 2.79 10.22 3.50
CA PRO A 53 1.38 9.77 3.46
C PRO A 53 1.03 8.92 2.21
N ALA A 54 1.90 8.02 1.75
CA ALA A 54 1.75 7.34 0.46
C ALA A 54 0.62 6.28 0.37
N GLY A 55 -0.24 6.14 1.39
CA GLY A 55 -1.31 5.13 1.41
C GLY A 55 -2.24 5.20 0.20
N ALA A 56 -2.88 6.35 -0.02
CA ALA A 56 -3.78 6.55 -1.17
C ALA A 56 -3.04 6.43 -2.52
N LEU A 57 -1.83 6.99 -2.60
CA LEU A 57 -1.01 6.91 -3.80
C LEU A 57 -0.64 5.46 -4.15
N SER A 58 -0.31 4.64 -3.16
CA SER A 58 0.01 3.22 -3.36
C SER A 58 -1.18 2.42 -3.90
N ALA A 59 -2.40 2.71 -3.44
CA ALA A 59 -3.62 2.08 -3.95
C ALA A 59 -3.87 2.46 -5.41
N PHE A 60 -3.70 3.75 -5.76
CA PHE A 60 -3.83 4.23 -7.13
C PHE A 60 -2.82 3.55 -8.06
N LEU A 61 -1.54 3.50 -7.68
CA LEU A 61 -0.48 2.87 -8.49
C LEU A 61 -0.70 1.36 -8.64
N ALA A 62 -1.18 0.68 -7.59
CA ALA A 62 -1.57 -0.73 -7.68
C ALA A 62 -2.70 -0.93 -8.70
N GLY A 63 -3.72 -0.07 -8.70
CA GLY A 63 -4.79 -0.08 -9.69
C GLY A 63 -4.29 0.14 -11.13
N VAL A 64 -3.38 1.09 -11.34
CA VAL A 64 -2.75 1.33 -12.66
C VAL A 64 -1.97 0.09 -13.12
N ALA A 65 -1.21 -0.56 -12.23
CA ALA A 65 -0.47 -1.77 -12.56
C ALA A 65 -1.41 -2.93 -12.95
N LEU A 66 -2.49 -3.12 -12.20
CA LEU A 66 -3.51 -4.14 -12.47
C LEU A 66 -4.19 -3.94 -13.83
N GLY A 67 -4.58 -2.70 -14.15
CA GLY A 67 -5.19 -2.40 -15.45
C GLY A 67 -4.25 -2.68 -16.63
N ARG A 68 -2.94 -2.38 -16.46
CA ARG A 68 -1.92 -2.72 -17.47
C ARG A 68 -1.73 -4.22 -17.63
N GLU A 69 -1.71 -4.97 -16.52
CA GLU A 69 -1.55 -6.42 -16.52
C GLU A 69 -2.75 -7.11 -17.19
N ALA A 70 -3.98 -6.75 -16.79
CA ALA A 70 -5.20 -7.27 -17.38
C ALA A 70 -5.27 -7.01 -18.90
N GLY A 71 -5.00 -5.77 -19.33
CA GLY A 71 -4.99 -5.42 -20.76
C GLY A 71 -3.91 -6.17 -21.56
N SER A 72 -2.75 -6.46 -20.97
CA SER A 72 -1.70 -7.25 -21.63
C SER A 72 -2.07 -8.73 -21.77
N SER A 73 -2.91 -9.23 -20.86
CA SER A 73 -3.41 -10.61 -20.85
C SER A 73 -4.71 -10.79 -21.65
N GLY A 74 -5.21 -9.73 -22.30
CA GLY A 74 -6.47 -9.77 -23.05
C GLY A 74 -7.72 -9.90 -22.16
N GLN A 75 -7.60 -9.55 -20.88
CA GLN A 75 -8.68 -9.56 -19.90
C GLN A 75 -9.26 -8.16 -19.75
N ASP A 76 -10.59 -8.04 -19.69
CA ASP A 76 -11.26 -6.76 -19.48
C ASP A 76 -11.12 -6.22 -18.04
N ALA A 77 -10.80 -7.10 -17.09
CA ALA A 77 -10.63 -6.78 -15.68
C ALA A 77 -9.57 -7.70 -15.01
N PRO A 78 -8.90 -7.24 -13.93
CA PRO A 78 -7.98 -8.08 -13.18
C PRO A 78 -8.71 -9.19 -12.42
N SER A 79 -8.08 -10.36 -12.30
CA SER A 79 -8.52 -11.43 -11.42
C SER A 79 -8.19 -11.14 -9.95
N GLU A 80 -8.89 -11.81 -9.03
CA GLU A 80 -8.58 -11.73 -7.59
C GLU A 80 -7.12 -12.11 -7.30
N GLU A 81 -6.59 -13.11 -8.00
CA GLU A 81 -5.19 -13.54 -7.89
C GLU A 81 -4.23 -12.43 -8.29
N GLN A 82 -4.48 -11.74 -9.41
CA GLN A 82 -3.67 -10.60 -9.86
C GLN A 82 -3.69 -9.47 -8.81
N VAL A 83 -4.86 -9.19 -8.22
CA VAL A 83 -4.98 -8.20 -7.14
C VAL A 83 -4.13 -8.62 -5.93
N ARG A 84 -4.27 -9.87 -5.46
CA ARG A 84 -3.50 -10.37 -4.31
C ARG A 84 -2.00 -10.33 -4.55
N ALA A 85 -1.55 -10.77 -5.72
CA ALA A 85 -0.14 -10.73 -6.12
C ALA A 85 0.40 -9.28 -6.17
N THR A 86 -0.40 -8.34 -6.67
CA THR A 86 -0.05 -6.92 -6.69
C THR A 86 0.07 -6.34 -5.29
N LEU A 87 -0.87 -6.63 -4.39
CA LEU A 87 -0.80 -6.18 -3.00
C LEU A 87 0.40 -6.76 -2.26
N THR A 88 0.81 -7.99 -2.56
CA THR A 88 2.08 -8.56 -2.05
C THR A 88 3.27 -7.74 -2.52
N ARG A 89 3.35 -7.44 -3.83
CA ARG A 89 4.42 -6.59 -4.39
C ARG A 89 4.47 -5.21 -3.73
N VAL A 90 3.31 -4.61 -3.41
CA VAL A 90 3.24 -3.33 -2.68
C VAL A 90 3.85 -3.46 -1.29
N ARG A 91 3.43 -4.46 -0.50
CA ARG A 91 3.95 -4.68 0.86
C ARG A 91 5.46 -4.94 0.89
N GLU A 92 5.97 -5.72 -0.06
CA GLU A 92 7.41 -5.97 -0.21
C GLU A 92 8.18 -4.71 -0.58
N THR A 93 7.58 -3.83 -1.39
CA THR A 93 8.19 -2.54 -1.75
C THR A 93 8.26 -1.61 -0.55
N VAL A 94 7.20 -1.55 0.27
CA VAL A 94 7.22 -0.80 1.53
C VAL A 94 8.34 -1.31 2.42
N ARG A 95 8.42 -2.63 2.65
CA ARG A 95 9.47 -3.23 3.48
C ARG A 95 10.87 -2.85 3.01
N ARG A 96 11.15 -2.96 1.71
CA ARG A 96 12.45 -2.57 1.13
C ARG A 96 12.75 -1.09 1.33
N PHE A 97 11.74 -0.22 1.22
CA PHE A 97 11.89 1.20 1.50
C PHE A 97 12.26 1.45 2.96
N GLU A 98 11.60 0.80 3.92
CA GLU A 98 11.92 0.98 5.35
C GLU A 98 13.33 0.47 5.69
N GLU A 99 13.76 -0.65 5.07
CA GLU A 99 15.11 -1.19 5.22
C GLU A 99 16.18 -0.24 4.66
N GLN A 100 15.91 0.44 3.54
CA GLN A 100 16.81 1.44 2.96
C GLN A 100 16.92 2.70 3.83
N GLU A 101 15.80 3.17 4.37
CA GLU A 101 15.78 4.32 5.29
C GLU A 101 16.55 4.00 6.59
N ALA A 102 16.41 2.78 7.12
CA ALA A 102 17.18 2.33 8.28
C ALA A 102 18.69 2.23 7.98
N GLY A 103 19.07 1.71 6.81
CA GLY A 103 20.47 1.61 6.40
C GLY A 103 21.13 2.96 6.09
N ALA A 104 20.37 3.95 5.61
CA ALA A 104 20.85 5.31 5.41
C ALA A 104 21.14 6.05 6.73
N GLY A 105 20.42 5.69 7.81
CA GLY A 105 20.63 6.26 9.15
C GLY A 105 21.94 5.80 9.82
N ASP A 106 22.43 4.61 9.50
CA ASP A 106 23.66 4.03 10.10
C ASP A 106 24.95 4.56 9.45
N ALA A 107 24.92 4.86 8.14
CA ALA A 107 26.07 5.42 7.41
C ALA A 107 26.39 6.89 7.75
N GLY A 108 25.53 7.58 8.52
CA GLY A 108 25.67 8.98 8.90
C GLY A 108 26.38 9.23 10.24
N ALA A 109 26.73 8.18 11.00
CA ALA A 109 27.31 8.30 12.35
C ALA A 109 28.85 8.16 12.40
N ALA A 110 29.57 8.61 11.35
CA ALA A 110 31.00 8.86 11.48
C ALA A 110 31.20 10.17 12.28
N ASP A 111 31.59 10.02 13.54
CA ASP A 111 31.93 11.12 14.45
C ASP A 111 33.07 11.96 13.83
N PRO A 112 32.86 13.25 13.51
CA PRO A 112 33.89 14.10 12.92
C PRO A 112 34.99 14.51 13.92
N ASN A 113 35.00 13.95 15.14
CA ASN A 113 35.85 14.38 16.23
C ASN A 113 36.75 13.28 16.80
N GLU A 114 37.20 12.32 15.99
CA GLU A 114 38.35 11.48 16.35
C GLU A 114 39.65 12.30 16.24
N PRO A 115 40.34 12.61 17.35
CA PRO A 115 41.64 13.26 17.30
C PRO A 115 42.69 12.22 16.89
N GLY A 116 43.31 12.42 15.72
CA GLY A 116 44.38 11.56 15.22
C GLY A 116 45.55 11.45 16.20
N GLU A 117 45.85 10.23 16.61
CA GLU A 117 47.06 9.93 17.39
C GLU A 117 48.33 10.28 16.59
N PRO A 118 49.31 10.95 17.21
CA PRO A 118 50.59 11.21 16.57
C PRO A 118 51.40 9.91 16.51
N ARG A 119 51.83 9.52 15.30
CA ARG A 119 52.82 8.46 15.11
C ARG A 119 54.15 8.86 15.75
N ALA A 120 54.57 8.09 16.75
CA ALA A 120 55.94 8.04 17.24
C ALA A 120 56.76 6.98 16.48
#